data_AF-A0A9P5ZZX8-F1
#
_entry.id   AF-A0A9P5ZZX8-F1
#
_cell.length_a   1.000
_cell.length_b   1.000
_cell.length_c   1.000
_cell.angle_alpha   90.00
_cell.angle_beta   90.00
_cell.angle_gamma   90.00
#
_symmetry.space_group_name_H-M   'P 1'
#
loop_
_entity.id
_entity.type
_entity.pdbx_description
1 polymer ?
#
loop_
_entity_poly.entity_id
_entity_poly.type
_entity_poly.pdbx_seq_one_letter_code
_entity_poly.pdbx_strand_id
1 'polypeptide(L)'
;MGVHAKIEQSAPNQPPTMGEGDVNTGILWDWFVKSENFLQHKGTPAADMVKTVAYGMTSIHAIRWLAANGPGLPSMDWDTYKDQMRALFLPTDWEYTAQMAVLRLKQGSRPFMDFALDAMGRNNLLAGTASFMNDDFFQDTIEAGMDPELAVKCHRENTNTFTDF
;
A
#
# COMPACT_ATOMS: atom_id res chain seq x y z
N MET A 1 15.11 16.54 5.72
CA MET A 1 14.06 16.18 4.74
C MET A 1 14.72 15.18 3.81
N GLY A 2 14.38 13.89 3.92
CA GLY A 2 14.98 12.84 3.09
C GLY A 2 14.51 12.96 1.64
N VAL A 3 15.34 12.55 0.69
CA VAL A 3 14.94 12.45 -0.72
C VAL A 3 14.17 11.15 -0.88
N HIS A 4 12.87 11.23 -1.08
CA HIS A 4 12.02 10.06 -1.31
C HIS A 4 12.23 9.48 -2.71
N ALA A 5 12.23 8.15 -2.81
CA ALA A 5 12.23 7.47 -4.10
C ALA A 5 10.96 7.82 -4.90
N LYS A 6 11.09 7.83 -6.22
CA LYS A 6 9.99 8.08 -7.15
C LYS A 6 9.73 6.86 -8.00
N ILE A 7 8.45 6.55 -8.20
CA ILE A 7 8.04 5.54 -9.17
C ILE A 7 7.67 6.25 -10.48
N GLU A 8 8.37 5.91 -11.54
CA GLU A 8 8.13 6.47 -12.87
C GLU A 8 7.54 5.41 -13.79
N GLN A 9 6.53 5.79 -14.56
CA GLN A 9 5.94 4.93 -15.58
C GLN A 9 5.37 5.82 -16.69
N SER A 10 5.99 5.78 -17.87
CA SER A 10 5.61 6.66 -18.99
C SER A 10 4.24 6.33 -19.59
N ALA A 11 3.84 5.06 -19.55
CA ALA A 11 2.55 4.56 -20.00
C ALA A 11 2.23 3.21 -19.34
N PRO A 12 0.95 2.80 -19.24
CA PRO A 12 0.56 1.51 -18.62
C PRO A 12 1.22 0.27 -19.24
N ASN A 13 1.63 0.36 -20.51
CA ASN A 13 2.30 -0.71 -21.24
C ASN A 13 3.84 -0.69 -21.13
N GLN A 14 4.40 0.25 -20.37
CA GLN A 14 5.82 0.32 -20.06
C GLN A 14 6.08 -0.16 -18.63
N PRO A 15 7.20 -0.86 -18.38
CA PRO A 15 7.54 -1.27 -17.03
C PRO A 15 7.76 -0.04 -16.15
N PRO A 16 7.26 -0.05 -14.89
CA PRO A 16 7.61 1.00 -13.94
C PRO A 16 9.09 0.91 -13.56
N THR A 17 9.64 2.05 -13.15
CA THR A 17 10.96 2.12 -12.53
C THR A 17 10.87 2.74 -11.14
N MET A 18 11.66 2.24 -10.20
CA MET A 18 11.80 2.82 -8.86
C MET A 18 13.19 3.46 -8.77
N GLY A 19 13.21 4.80 -8.68
CA GLY A 19 14.44 5.58 -8.55
C GLY A 19 15.11 5.48 -7.18
N GLU A 20 16.26 6.15 -7.05
CA GLU A 20 16.99 6.29 -5.78
C GLU A 20 16.20 7.14 -4.77
N GLY A 21 16.35 6.81 -3.49
CA GLY A 21 15.78 7.56 -2.36
C GLY A 21 15.16 6.67 -1.27
N ASP A 22 14.65 7.32 -0.24
CA ASP A 22 13.98 6.65 0.88
C ASP A 22 12.66 6.04 0.40
N VAL A 23 12.51 4.73 0.57
CA VAL A 23 11.31 3.98 0.24
C VAL A 23 10.45 3.81 1.49
N ASN A 24 9.21 4.29 1.44
CA ASN A 24 8.21 4.10 2.49
C ASN A 24 7.07 3.20 2.00
N THR A 25 6.09 2.94 2.86
CA THR A 25 4.93 2.10 2.55
C THR A 25 4.16 2.58 1.33
N GLY A 26 3.96 3.90 1.18
CA GLY A 26 3.29 4.50 0.03
C GLY A 26 4.03 4.27 -1.29
N ILE A 27 5.35 4.42 -1.29
CA ILE A 27 6.20 4.21 -2.48
C ILE A 27 6.19 2.73 -2.88
N LEU A 28 6.28 1.81 -1.92
CA LEU A 28 6.17 0.37 -2.20
C LEU A 28 4.79 -0.01 -2.75
N TRP A 29 3.72 0.55 -2.17
CA TRP A 29 2.37 0.32 -2.67
C TRP A 29 2.23 0.80 -4.12
N ASP A 30 2.71 2.02 -4.44
CA ASP A 30 2.67 2.56 -5.79
C ASP A 30 3.50 1.71 -6.78
N TRP A 31 4.65 1.21 -6.35
CA TRP A 31 5.45 0.26 -7.11
C TRP A 31 4.69 -1.03 -7.44
N PHE A 32 4.02 -1.64 -6.45
CA PHE A 32 3.26 -2.86 -6.67
C PHE A 32 2.07 -2.63 -7.61
N VAL A 33 1.29 -1.57 -7.40
CA VAL A 33 0.12 -1.25 -8.24
C VAL A 33 0.53 -1.00 -9.69
N LYS A 34 1.56 -0.17 -9.91
CA LYS A 34 2.06 0.11 -11.27
C LYS A 34 2.66 -1.14 -11.94
N SER A 35 3.32 -2.00 -11.16
CA SER A 35 3.85 -3.27 -11.64
C SER A 35 2.73 -4.22 -12.04
N GLU A 36 1.69 -4.37 -11.21
CA GLU A 36 0.52 -5.21 -11.50
C GLU A 36 -0.21 -4.74 -12.75
N ASN A 37 -0.45 -3.42 -12.88
CA ASN A 37 -1.07 -2.84 -14.07
C ASN A 37 -0.28 -3.15 -15.35
N PHE A 38 1.05 -3.00 -15.31
CA PHE A 38 1.91 -3.34 -16.43
C PHE A 38 1.88 -4.85 -16.77
N LEU A 39 1.98 -5.70 -15.74
CA LEU A 39 1.98 -7.15 -15.88
C LEU A 39 0.66 -7.66 -16.48
N GLN A 40 -0.47 -7.10 -16.05
CA GLN A 40 -1.79 -7.38 -16.58
C GLN A 40 -1.93 -6.94 -18.04
N HIS A 41 -1.52 -5.70 -18.36
CA HIS A 41 -1.54 -5.21 -19.74
C HIS A 41 -0.70 -6.08 -20.68
N LYS A 42 0.44 -6.59 -20.19
CA LYS A 42 1.33 -7.48 -20.96
C LYS A 42 0.81 -8.93 -21.04
N GLY A 43 -0.16 -9.32 -20.21
CA GLY A 43 -0.61 -10.72 -20.10
C GLY A 43 0.47 -11.64 -19.53
N THR A 44 1.24 -11.16 -18.55
CA THR A 44 2.39 -11.90 -18.01
C THR A 44 1.93 -13.08 -17.16
N PRO A 45 2.40 -14.32 -17.42
CA PRO A 45 2.11 -15.47 -16.57
C PRO A 45 2.59 -15.26 -15.13
N ALA A 46 1.91 -15.84 -14.15
CA ALA A 46 2.24 -15.69 -12.73
C ALA A 46 3.72 -16.03 -12.42
N ALA A 47 4.25 -17.12 -13.00
CA ALA A 47 5.64 -17.55 -12.85
C ALA A 47 6.67 -16.55 -13.39
N ASP A 48 6.22 -15.60 -14.21
CA ASP A 48 7.08 -14.65 -14.93
C ASP A 48 6.95 -13.23 -14.39
N MET A 49 6.04 -12.99 -13.44
CA MET A 49 5.76 -11.65 -12.92
C MET A 49 6.99 -11.00 -12.29
N VAL A 50 7.62 -11.68 -11.32
CA VAL A 50 8.76 -11.15 -10.56
C VAL A 50 9.93 -10.83 -11.49
N LYS A 51 10.37 -11.80 -12.31
CA LYS A 51 11.50 -11.59 -13.24
C LYS A 51 11.24 -10.48 -14.27
N THR A 52 9.97 -10.15 -14.54
CA THR A 52 9.58 -9.12 -15.51
C THR A 52 9.74 -7.70 -14.95
N VAL A 53 9.51 -7.49 -13.64
CA VAL A 53 9.52 -6.14 -13.03
C VAL A 53 10.67 -5.90 -12.08
N ALA A 54 11.28 -6.94 -11.50
CA ALA A 54 12.29 -6.81 -10.46
C ALA A 54 13.50 -5.95 -10.89
N TYR A 55 13.89 -6.01 -12.17
CA TYR A 55 14.97 -5.22 -12.74
C TYR A 55 14.64 -3.73 -12.97
N GLY A 56 13.39 -3.30 -12.77
CA GLY A 56 12.99 -1.89 -12.83
C GLY A 56 13.40 -1.08 -11.60
N MET A 57 13.85 -1.73 -10.53
CA MET A 57 14.36 -1.05 -9.34
C MET A 57 15.83 -0.64 -9.54
N THR A 58 16.10 0.66 -9.45
CA THR A 58 17.45 1.20 -9.69
C THR A 58 18.20 1.57 -8.42
N SER A 59 17.57 1.45 -7.24
CA SER A 59 18.25 1.77 -5.98
C SER A 59 19.42 0.82 -5.70
N ILE A 60 20.51 1.33 -5.14
CA ILE A 60 21.67 0.51 -4.79
C ILE A 60 21.32 -0.66 -3.85
N HIS A 61 20.33 -0.48 -2.97
CA HIS A 61 19.81 -1.53 -2.08
C HIS A 61 19.07 -2.61 -2.86
N ALA A 62 18.22 -2.23 -3.83
CA ALA A 62 17.54 -3.17 -4.71
C ALA A 62 18.54 -3.95 -5.57
N ILE A 63 19.49 -3.26 -6.20
CA ILE A 63 20.52 -3.89 -7.04
C ILE A 63 21.33 -4.91 -6.24
N ARG A 64 21.73 -4.55 -5.02
CA ARG A 64 22.44 -5.48 -4.12
C ARG A 64 21.58 -6.68 -3.73
N TRP A 65 20.30 -6.46 -3.42
CA TRP A 65 19.37 -7.54 -3.10
C TRP A 65 19.13 -8.47 -4.31
N LEU A 66 18.97 -7.91 -5.51
CA LEU A 66 18.83 -8.66 -6.76
C LEU A 66 20.08 -9.50 -7.04
N ALA A 67 21.28 -8.95 -6.81
CA ALA A 67 22.52 -9.71 -6.98
C ALA A 67 22.62 -10.89 -6.00
N ALA A 68 22.12 -10.73 -4.77
CA ALA A 68 22.12 -11.79 -3.76
C ALA A 68 21.03 -12.85 -3.99
N ASN A 69 19.86 -12.46 -4.50
CA ASN A 69 18.69 -13.33 -4.66
C ASN A 69 18.42 -13.74 -6.12
N GLY A 70 19.23 -13.29 -7.07
CA GLY A 70 19.08 -13.50 -8.50
C GLY A 70 18.77 -14.95 -8.91
N PRO A 71 19.45 -15.97 -8.35
CA PRO A 71 19.15 -17.37 -8.65
C PRO A 71 17.74 -17.82 -8.23
N GLY A 72 17.14 -17.19 -7.22
CA GLY A 72 15.81 -17.51 -6.70
C GLY A 72 14.66 -16.72 -7.34
N LEU A 73 14.96 -15.62 -8.05
CA LEU A 73 13.93 -14.78 -8.70
C LEU A 73 13.02 -15.54 -9.69
N PRO A 74 13.52 -16.48 -10.53
CA PRO A 74 12.66 -17.16 -11.51
C PRO A 74 11.57 -18.05 -10.90
N SER A 75 11.72 -18.47 -9.64
CA SER A 75 10.78 -19.32 -8.93
C SER A 75 9.98 -18.56 -7.87
N MET A 76 10.25 -17.26 -7.69
CA MET A 76 9.60 -16.44 -6.68
C MET A 76 8.21 -16.06 -7.14
N ASP A 77 7.20 -16.42 -6.35
CA ASP A 77 5.84 -15.94 -6.57
C ASP A 77 5.69 -14.46 -6.17
N TRP A 78 4.57 -13.88 -6.60
CA TRP A 78 4.34 -12.45 -6.46
C TRP A 78 4.18 -12.00 -5.00
N ASP A 79 3.57 -12.83 -4.15
CA ASP A 79 3.34 -12.49 -2.75
C ASP A 79 4.64 -12.57 -1.94
N THR A 80 5.45 -13.62 -2.17
CA THR A 80 6.79 -13.74 -1.62
C THR A 80 7.67 -12.55 -2.02
N TYR A 81 7.55 -12.09 -3.27
CA TYR A 81 8.27 -10.89 -3.71
C TYR A 81 7.83 -9.64 -2.95
N LYS A 82 6.52 -9.41 -2.77
CA LYS A 82 6.01 -8.27 -1.98
C LYS A 82 6.55 -8.30 -0.55
N ASP A 83 6.59 -9.47 0.08
CA ASP A 83 7.10 -9.62 1.45
C ASP A 83 8.61 -9.37 1.53
N GLN A 84 9.39 -9.85 0.57
CA GLN A 84 10.82 -9.56 0.52
C GLN A 84 11.09 -8.07 0.27
N MET A 85 10.28 -7.39 -0.55
CA MET A 85 10.40 -5.94 -0.77
C MET A 85 10.05 -5.14 0.49
N ARG A 86 9.00 -5.53 1.23
CA ARG A 86 8.67 -4.93 2.53
C ARG A 86 9.82 -5.12 3.51
N ALA A 87 10.37 -6.33 3.62
CA ALA A 87 11.50 -6.63 4.51
C ALA A 87 12.80 -5.90 4.12
N LEU A 88 13.00 -5.63 2.82
CA LEU A 88 14.18 -4.93 2.32
C LEU A 88 14.15 -3.43 2.62
N PHE A 89 12.98 -2.80 2.48
CA PHE A 89 12.86 -1.33 2.50
C PHE A 89 12.21 -0.76 3.75
N LEU A 90 11.37 -1.53 4.45
CA LEU A 90 10.61 -1.02 5.59
C LEU A 90 11.24 -1.44 6.92
N PRO A 91 11.13 -0.59 7.96
CA PRO A 91 11.50 -0.96 9.33
C PRO A 91 10.74 -2.22 9.79
N THR A 92 11.32 -3.02 10.68
CA THR A 92 10.69 -4.27 11.16
C THR A 92 9.30 -4.06 11.79
N ASP A 93 9.04 -2.90 12.38
CA ASP A 93 7.80 -2.50 13.04
C ASP A 93 6.87 -1.66 12.14
N TRP A 94 7.11 -1.65 10.82
CA TRP A 94 6.34 -0.82 9.88
C TRP A 94 4.85 -1.15 9.89
N GLU A 95 4.48 -2.43 9.96
CA GLU A 95 3.10 -2.90 9.89
C GLU A 95 2.32 -2.43 11.11
N TYR A 96 2.90 -2.61 12.30
CA TYR A 96 2.34 -2.09 13.55
C TYR A 96 2.20 -0.56 13.52
N THR A 97 3.23 0.15 13.06
CA THR A 97 3.20 1.62 12.97
C THR A 97 2.12 2.11 12.02
N ALA A 98 1.96 1.46 10.86
CA ALA A 98 0.93 1.77 9.88
C ALA A 98 -0.48 1.45 10.42
N GLN A 99 -0.68 0.31 11.08
CA GLN A 99 -1.94 -0.05 11.73
C GLN A 99 -2.33 0.96 12.81
N MET A 100 -1.40 1.33 13.69
CA MET A 100 -1.63 2.35 14.71
C MET A 100 -1.97 3.71 14.10
N ALA A 101 -1.42 4.04 12.93
CA ALA A 101 -1.74 5.29 12.24
C ALA A 101 -3.20 5.33 11.73
N VAL A 102 -3.79 4.18 11.41
CA VAL A 102 -5.22 4.06 11.08
C VAL A 102 -6.06 4.15 12.35
N LEU A 103 -5.77 3.31 13.37
CA LEU A 103 -6.58 3.22 14.60
C LEU A 103 -6.62 4.52 15.42
N ARG A 104 -5.55 5.32 15.35
CA ARG A 104 -5.46 6.60 16.08
C ARG A 104 -6.02 7.78 15.29
N LEU A 105 -6.43 7.56 14.05
CA LEU A 105 -6.93 8.63 13.20
C LEU A 105 -8.26 9.14 13.74
N LYS A 106 -8.36 10.45 13.92
CA LYS A 106 -9.60 11.13 14.31
C LYS A 106 -10.04 12.08 13.20
N GLN A 107 -11.36 12.28 13.07
CA GLN A 107 -11.91 13.31 12.19
C GLN A 107 -11.42 14.69 12.65
N GLY A 108 -11.60 15.02 13.92
CA GLY A 108 -11.26 16.35 14.42
C GLY A 108 -12.09 17.42 13.70
N SER A 109 -11.47 18.52 13.26
CA SER A 109 -12.19 19.61 12.60
C SER A 109 -12.35 19.45 11.08
N ARG A 110 -11.91 18.32 10.49
CA ARG A 110 -11.95 18.13 9.03
C ARG A 110 -13.30 17.57 8.57
N PRO A 111 -13.69 17.81 7.30
CA PRO A 111 -14.84 17.17 6.70
C PRO A 111 -14.77 15.64 6.81
N PHE A 112 -15.92 14.99 7.00
CA PHE A 112 -15.98 13.53 7.14
C PHE A 112 -15.34 12.80 5.95
N MET A 113 -15.62 13.25 4.72
CA MET A 113 -15.07 12.64 3.51
C MET A 113 -13.54 12.68 3.47
N ASP A 114 -12.92 13.79 3.88
CA ASP A 114 -11.45 13.89 3.93
C ASP A 114 -10.85 12.96 5.00
N PHE A 115 -11.56 12.79 6.12
CA PHE A 115 -11.19 11.84 7.16
C PHE A 115 -11.27 10.39 6.66
N ALA A 116 -12.40 10.03 6.05
CA ALA A 116 -12.66 8.69 5.58
C ALA A 116 -11.70 8.29 4.45
N LEU A 117 -11.43 9.18 3.49
CA LEU A 117 -10.47 8.94 2.41
C LEU A 117 -9.04 8.77 2.92
N ASP A 118 -8.62 9.57 3.92
CA ASP A 118 -7.30 9.41 4.56
C ASP A 118 -7.19 8.08 5.31
N ALA A 119 -8.24 7.69 6.07
CA ALA A 119 -8.30 6.40 6.73
C ALA A 119 -8.22 5.23 5.74
N MET A 120 -8.98 5.30 4.64
CA MET A 120 -8.99 4.28 3.58
C MET A 120 -7.62 4.19 2.91
N GLY A 121 -7.02 5.34 2.57
CA GLY A 121 -5.69 5.41 1.99
C GLY A 121 -4.64 4.74 2.88
N ARG A 122 -4.69 4.99 4.20
CA ARG A 122 -3.78 4.35 5.16
C ARG A 122 -4.04 2.86 5.32
N ASN A 123 -5.29 2.42 5.36
CA ASN A 123 -5.63 0.99 5.43
C ASN A 123 -5.16 0.26 4.16
N ASN A 124 -5.28 0.87 2.99
CA ASN A 124 -4.80 0.30 1.72
C ASN A 124 -3.28 0.06 1.70
N LEU A 125 -2.49 0.79 2.48
CA LEU A 125 -1.05 0.53 2.63
C LEU A 125 -0.77 -0.79 3.38
N LEU A 126 -1.76 -1.31 4.12
CA LEU A 126 -1.69 -2.60 4.81
C LEU A 126 -2.22 -3.75 3.94
N ALA A 127 -2.70 -3.50 2.72
CA ALA A 127 -3.29 -4.53 1.88
C ALA A 127 -2.33 -5.72 1.67
N GLY A 128 -2.87 -6.94 1.83
CA GLY A 128 -2.08 -8.17 1.78
C GLY A 128 -1.19 -8.40 3.00
N THR A 129 -1.52 -7.81 4.15
CA THR A 129 -0.95 -8.14 5.47
C THR A 129 -2.05 -8.57 6.43
N ALA A 130 -1.66 -9.14 7.58
CA ALA A 130 -2.61 -9.52 8.63
C ALA A 130 -3.24 -8.29 9.32
N SER A 131 -2.59 -7.13 9.25
CA SER A 131 -3.09 -5.90 9.86
C SER A 131 -4.06 -5.11 8.99
N PHE A 132 -4.34 -5.55 7.75
CA PHE A 132 -5.37 -4.95 6.91
C PHE A 132 -6.74 -5.10 7.58
N MET A 133 -7.45 -3.98 7.77
CA MET A 133 -8.79 -3.99 8.33
C MET A 133 -9.79 -4.37 7.25
N ASN A 134 -10.57 -5.42 7.50
CA ASN A 134 -11.72 -5.76 6.65
C ASN A 134 -12.84 -4.71 6.80
N ASP A 135 -13.85 -4.77 5.95
CA ASP A 135 -14.90 -3.75 5.88
C ASP A 135 -15.59 -3.52 7.24
N ASP A 136 -15.93 -4.59 7.95
CA ASP A 136 -16.60 -4.50 9.27
C ASP A 136 -15.70 -3.80 10.30
N PHE A 137 -14.46 -4.26 10.47
CA PHE A 137 -13.55 -3.67 11.46
C PHE A 137 -13.10 -2.26 11.05
N PHE A 138 -13.01 -2.00 9.75
CA PHE A 138 -12.72 -0.68 9.22
C PHE A 138 -13.88 0.29 9.48
N GLN A 139 -15.13 -0.15 9.31
CA GLN A 139 -16.31 0.63 9.65
C GLN A 139 -16.32 1.00 11.14
N ASP A 140 -16.14 0.01 12.04
CA ASP A 140 -16.05 0.26 13.48
C ASP A 140 -14.94 1.28 13.81
N THR A 141 -13.81 1.20 13.11
CA THR A 141 -12.68 2.12 13.27
C THR A 141 -13.03 3.54 12.81
N ILE A 142 -13.74 3.69 11.69
CA ILE A 142 -14.24 4.97 11.18
C ILE A 142 -15.23 5.58 12.17
N GLU A 143 -16.19 4.80 12.65
CA GLU A 143 -17.19 5.25 13.64
C GLU A 143 -16.53 5.71 14.94
N ALA A 144 -15.53 4.98 15.44
CA ALA A 144 -14.78 5.36 16.63
C ALA A 144 -13.89 6.60 16.44
N GLY A 145 -13.52 6.91 15.19
CA GLY A 145 -12.70 8.08 14.82
C GLY A 145 -13.50 9.32 14.44
N MET A 146 -14.78 9.15 14.12
CA MET A 146 -15.72 10.18 13.68
C MET A 146 -16.01 11.21 14.78
N ASP A 147 -16.44 12.40 14.36
CA ASP A 147 -16.97 13.41 15.28
C ASP A 147 -18.14 12.84 16.10
N PRO A 148 -18.19 13.01 17.43
CA PRO A 148 -19.22 12.39 18.26
C PRO A 148 -20.65 12.81 17.89
N GLU A 149 -20.88 14.05 17.47
CA GLU A 149 -22.22 14.50 17.08
C GLU A 149 -22.66 13.84 15.78
N LEU A 150 -21.74 13.74 14.82
CA LEU A 150 -21.98 13.04 13.56
C LEU A 150 -22.22 11.54 13.78
N ALA A 151 -21.41 10.89 14.63
CA ALA A 151 -21.57 9.47 14.96
C ALA A 151 -22.95 9.16 15.57
N VAL A 152 -23.39 9.99 16.52
CA VAL A 152 -24.73 9.87 17.12
C VAL A 152 -25.83 10.07 16.09
N LYS A 153 -25.64 11.01 15.15
CA LYS A 153 -26.61 11.25 14.07
C LYS A 153 -26.72 10.03 13.15
N CYS A 154 -25.61 9.49 12.68
CA CYS A 154 -25.59 8.29 11.81
C CYS A 154 -26.25 7.08 12.47
N HIS A 155 -25.96 6.85 13.76
CA HIS A 155 -26.58 5.76 14.51
C HIS A 155 -28.11 5.93 14.64
N ARG A 156 -28.60 7.17 14.82
CA ARG A 156 -30.04 7.46 14.88
C ARG A 156 -30.73 7.31 13.53
N GLU A 157 -30.04 7.63 12.45
CA GLU A 157 -30.56 7.61 11.08
C GLU A 157 -30.39 6.24 10.41
N ASN A 158 -29.70 5.28 11.06
CA ASN A 158 -29.40 3.94 10.54
C ASN A 158 -28.68 3.96 9.18
N THR A 159 -27.86 5.00 8.96
CA THR A 159 -27.03 5.17 7.76
C THR A 159 -25.82 4.24 7.89
N ASN A 160 -25.99 3.01 7.41
CA ASN A 160 -24.99 1.93 7.56
C ASN A 160 -24.16 1.72 6.30
N THR A 161 -24.29 2.60 5.29
CA THR A 161 -23.54 2.46 4.03
C THR A 161 -22.71 3.69 3.73
N PHE A 162 -21.50 3.48 3.22
CA PHE A 162 -20.58 4.55 2.81
C PHE A 162 -21.20 5.49 1.75
N THR A 163 -22.23 5.02 1.04
CA THR A 163 -23.00 5.77 0.05
C THR A 163 -24.01 6.77 0.63
N ASP A 164 -24.22 6.76 1.94
CA ASP A 164 -25.17 7.66 2.62
C ASP A 164 -24.53 9.01 3.04
N PHE A 165 -23.24 9.21 2.73
CA PHE A 165 -22.44 10.38 3.09
C PHE A 165 -22.08 11.28 1.90
#